data_AF-A0A1I8IQ32-F1
#
_entry.id   AF-A0A1I8IQ32-F1
#
_cell.length_a   1.000
_cell.length_b   1.000
_cell.length_c   1.000
_cell.angle_alpha   90.00
_cell.angle_beta   90.00
_cell.angle_gamma   90.00
#
_symmetry.space_group_name_H-M   'P 1'
#
loop_
_entity.id
_entity.type
_entity.pdbx_description
1 polymer ?
#
loop_
_entity_poly.entity_id
_entity_poly.type
_entity_poly.pdbx_seq_one_letter_code
_entity_poly.pdbx_strand_id
1 'polypeptide(L)'
;MGKEHSRRARLRRIKDKKAREAAEQQMRAERERHRRHERVHQPGSREQLKEAWEKGDRMDRDSFDPKAFFMLHDINGDGHMDVNEIEALFWKEVGLVD
;
A
#
# COMPACT_ATOMS: atom_id res chain seq x y z
N MET A 1 -4.20 9.46 16.95
CA MET A 1 -5.27 9.57 17.99
C MET A 1 -6.38 10.61 17.70
N GLY A 2 -6.29 11.49 16.69
CA GLY A 2 -7.31 12.55 16.49
C GLY A 2 -8.61 12.17 15.76
N LYS A 3 -8.55 11.24 14.79
CA LYS A 3 -9.68 10.96 13.89
C LYS A 3 -10.93 10.40 14.60
N GLU A 4 -10.72 9.55 15.62
CA GLU A 4 -11.83 8.94 16.37
C GLU A 4 -12.52 9.94 17.32
N HIS A 5 -11.74 10.79 17.97
CA HIS A 5 -12.26 11.85 18.84
C HIS A 5 -13.12 12.84 18.03
N SER A 6 -12.62 13.31 16.88
CA SER A 6 -13.38 14.19 15.98
C SER A 6 -14.65 13.53 15.45
N ARG A 7 -14.61 12.23 15.16
CA ARG A 7 -15.80 11.46 14.74
C ARG A 7 -16.87 11.44 15.81
N ARG A 8 -16.50 11.13 17.06
CA ARG A 8 -17.44 11.11 18.20
C ARG A 8 -18.04 12.49 18.47
N ALA A 9 -17.22 13.55 18.37
CA ALA A 9 -17.69 14.92 18.51
C ALA A 9 -18.71 15.30 17.41
N ARG A 10 -18.46 14.90 16.16
CA ARG A 10 -19.39 15.15 15.03
C ARG A 10 -20.73 14.45 15.25
N LEU A 11 -20.74 13.19 15.67
CA LEU A 11 -21.97 12.45 15.98
C LEU A 11 -22.74 13.05 17.16
N ARG A 12 -22.04 13.53 18.19
CA ARG A 12 -22.66 14.14 19.38
C ARG A 12 -23.34 15.48 19.08
N ARG A 13 -22.92 16.19 18.03
CA ARG A 13 -23.50 17.48 17.63
C ARG A 13 -24.83 17.34 16.87
N ILE A 14 -25.15 16.16 16.35
CA ILE A 14 -26.39 15.91 15.62
C ILE A 14 -27.50 15.63 16.63
N LYS A 15 -28.47 16.56 16.74
CA LYS A 15 -29.59 16.47 17.68
C LYS A 15 -30.70 15.54 17.20
N ASP A 16 -30.91 15.46 15.88
CA ASP A 16 -31.92 14.59 15.28
C ASP A 16 -31.44 13.13 15.24
N LYS A 17 -32.27 12.22 15.75
CA LYS A 17 -31.91 10.80 15.89
C LYS A 17 -31.74 10.11 14.53
N LYS A 18 -32.64 10.37 13.58
CA LYS A 18 -32.58 9.79 12.22
C LYS A 18 -31.34 10.28 11.48
N ALA A 19 -31.02 11.56 11.56
CA ALA A 19 -29.85 12.16 10.94
C ALA A 19 -28.55 11.61 11.55
N ARG A 20 -28.53 11.35 12.86
CA ARG A 20 -27.37 10.75 13.54
C ARG A 20 -27.14 9.31 13.08
N GLU A 21 -28.21 8.51 12.99
CA GLU A 21 -28.14 7.13 12.49
C GLU A 21 -27.69 7.10 11.02
N ALA A 22 -28.22 7.98 10.17
CA ALA A 22 -27.80 8.08 8.76
C ALA A 22 -26.32 8.47 8.61
N ALA A 23 -25.84 9.43 9.41
CA ALA A 23 -24.43 9.82 9.40
C ALA A 23 -23.50 8.68 9.88
N GLU A 24 -23.94 7.90 10.86
CA GLU A 24 -23.21 6.74 11.34
C GLU A 24 -23.12 5.64 10.28
N GLN A 25 -24.22 5.37 9.56
CA GLN A 25 -24.25 4.43 8.44
C GLN A 25 -23.35 4.87 7.30
N GLN A 26 -23.38 6.16 6.91
CA GLN A 26 -22.49 6.69 5.88
C GLN A 26 -21.01 6.53 6.27
N MET A 27 -20.66 6.88 7.51
CA MET A 27 -19.29 6.72 8.01
C MET A 27 -18.86 5.24 8.09
N ARG A 28 -19.79 4.34 8.38
CA ARG A 28 -19.52 2.90 8.38
C ARG A 28 -19.30 2.39 6.96
N ALA A 29 -20.15 2.76 6.02
CA ALA A 29 -20.02 2.41 4.61
C ALA A 29 -18.70 2.95 4.01
N GLU A 30 -18.31 4.16 4.36
CA GLU A 30 -17.04 4.75 3.92
C GLU A 30 -15.83 4.01 4.51
N ARG A 31 -15.88 3.65 5.80
CA ARG A 31 -14.84 2.79 6.43
C ARG A 31 -14.78 1.42 5.78
N GLU A 32 -15.92 0.81 5.46
CA GLU A 32 -15.96 -0.48 4.77
C GLU A 32 -15.41 -0.38 3.36
N ARG A 33 -15.74 0.69 2.61
CA ARG A 33 -15.18 0.96 1.28
C ARG A 33 -13.66 1.14 1.34
N HIS A 34 -13.16 1.88 2.32
CA HIS A 34 -11.72 2.03 2.58
C HIS A 34 -11.05 0.74 3.08
N ARG A 35 -11.78 -0.20 3.67
CA ARG A 35 -11.23 -1.52 4.04
C ARG A 35 -11.23 -2.51 2.89
N ARG A 36 -12.05 -2.26 1.87
CA ARG A 36 -12.14 -3.03 0.62
C ARG A 36 -11.17 -2.47 -0.43
N HIS A 37 -9.90 -2.34 -0.08
CA HIS A 37 -8.82 -2.19 -1.06
C HIS A 37 -7.90 -3.41 -0.94
N GLU A 38 -7.21 -3.77 -2.03
CA GLU A 38 -6.16 -4.79 -2.00
C GLU A 38 -5.09 -4.40 -0.98
N ARG A 39 -4.44 -5.38 -0.32
CA ARG A 39 -3.46 -5.08 0.73
C ARG A 39 -2.34 -4.21 0.16
N VAL A 40 -2.33 -2.92 0.52
CA VAL A 40 -1.24 -2.01 0.14
C VAL A 40 -0.12 -2.18 1.13
N HIS A 41 1.02 -2.67 0.66
CA HIS A 41 2.25 -2.78 1.43
C HIS A 41 2.86 -1.38 1.66
N GLN A 42 3.58 -1.20 2.77
CA GLN A 42 4.34 0.04 2.95
C GLN A 42 5.48 0.09 1.91
N PRO A 43 5.80 1.27 1.34
CA PRO A 43 6.92 1.44 0.43
C PRO A 43 8.22 0.85 1.00
N GLY A 44 8.90 0.02 0.22
CA GLY A 44 10.15 -0.65 0.60
C GLY A 44 10.00 -1.74 1.67
N SER A 45 8.78 -2.12 2.05
CA SER A 45 8.59 -3.22 3.00
C SER A 45 8.96 -4.56 2.39
N ARG A 46 9.39 -5.52 3.23
CA ARG A 46 9.79 -6.87 2.78
C ARG A 46 8.70 -7.57 1.96
N GLU A 47 7.44 -7.35 2.30
CA GLU A 47 6.33 -7.96 1.57
C GLU A 47 6.13 -7.33 0.18
N GLN A 48 6.39 -6.02 0.02
CA GLN A 48 6.42 -5.39 -1.30
C GLN A 48 7.56 -5.93 -2.16
N LEU A 49 8.77 -6.09 -1.59
CA LEU A 49 9.92 -6.64 -2.34
C LEU A 49 9.70 -8.11 -2.73
N LYS A 50 9.05 -8.91 -1.88
CA LYS A 50 8.65 -10.28 -2.22
C LYS A 50 7.61 -10.30 -3.34
N GLU A 51 6.67 -9.36 -3.35
CA GLU A 51 5.69 -9.24 -4.43
C GLU A 51 6.37 -8.86 -5.75
N ALA A 52 7.32 -7.92 -5.72
CA ALA A 52 8.14 -7.56 -6.88
C ALA A 52 8.93 -8.77 -7.41
N TRP A 53 9.55 -9.56 -6.52
CA TRP A 53 10.25 -10.80 -6.86
C TRP A 53 9.34 -11.87 -7.47
N GLU A 54 8.15 -12.06 -6.88
CA GLU A 54 7.18 -13.05 -7.35
C GLU A 54 6.56 -12.66 -8.71
N LYS A 55 6.10 -11.42 -8.83
CA LYS A 55 5.32 -10.95 -9.99
C LYS A 55 6.19 -10.33 -11.07
N GLY A 56 7.15 -9.48 -10.68
CA GLY A 56 8.05 -8.76 -11.57
C GLY A 56 9.15 -9.67 -12.12
N ASP A 57 9.84 -10.40 -11.25
CA ASP A 57 10.96 -11.28 -11.63
C ASP A 57 10.52 -12.72 -11.98
N ARG A 58 9.24 -13.04 -11.74
CA ARG A 58 8.66 -14.37 -11.96
C ARG A 58 9.38 -15.48 -11.19
N MET A 59 9.85 -15.17 -9.99
CA MET A 59 10.52 -16.11 -9.09
C MET A 59 9.58 -16.63 -8.00
N ASP A 60 9.99 -17.69 -7.30
CA ASP A 60 9.21 -18.21 -6.19
C ASP A 60 9.26 -17.27 -4.98
N ARG A 61 8.10 -16.96 -4.39
CA ARG A 61 7.98 -16.04 -3.26
C ARG A 61 8.72 -16.56 -2.02
N ASP A 62 8.70 -17.88 -1.82
CA ASP A 62 9.32 -18.52 -0.65
C ASP A 62 10.85 -18.61 -0.80
N SER A 63 11.36 -18.52 -2.03
CA SER A 63 12.79 -18.44 -2.32
C SER A 63 13.36 -17.02 -2.25
N PHE A 64 12.59 -16.04 -1.73
CA PHE A 64 13.04 -14.64 -1.70
C PHE A 64 14.31 -14.47 -0.88
N ASP A 65 15.39 -14.08 -1.57
CA ASP A 65 16.64 -13.67 -0.96
C ASP A 65 16.90 -12.19 -1.26
N PRO A 66 16.98 -11.32 -0.24
CA PRO A 66 17.14 -9.90 -0.46
C PRO A 66 18.45 -9.58 -1.17
N LYS A 67 19.53 -10.34 -0.94
CA LYS A 67 20.82 -10.08 -1.59
C LYS A 67 20.75 -10.40 -3.09
N ALA A 68 20.16 -11.53 -3.46
CA ALA A 68 19.91 -11.88 -4.86
C ALA A 68 18.99 -10.86 -5.54
N PHE A 69 17.94 -10.40 -4.86
CA PHE A 69 17.04 -9.35 -5.34
C PHE A 69 17.81 -8.05 -5.63
N PHE A 70 18.68 -7.61 -4.72
CA PHE A 70 19.52 -6.42 -4.94
C PHE A 70 20.46 -6.59 -6.13
N MET A 71 21.19 -7.71 -6.20
CA MET A 71 22.14 -7.97 -7.29
C MET A 71 21.46 -8.09 -8.66
N LEU A 72 20.20 -8.57 -8.70
CA LEU A 72 19.43 -8.68 -9.94
C LEU A 72 19.06 -7.31 -10.53
N HIS A 73 18.91 -6.31 -9.67
CA HIS A 73 18.40 -4.99 -10.01
C HIS A 73 19.44 -3.87 -9.94
N ASP A 74 20.66 -4.21 -9.55
CA ASP A 74 21.87 -3.40 -9.74
C ASP A 74 22.22 -3.45 -11.24
N ILE A 75 21.69 -2.50 -12.01
CA ILE A 75 21.79 -2.50 -13.47
C ILE A 75 23.21 -2.12 -13.89
N ASN A 76 23.85 -1.23 -13.13
CA ASN A 76 25.17 -0.70 -13.44
C ASN A 76 26.32 -1.50 -12.80
N GLY A 77 26.02 -2.39 -11.85
CA GLY A 77 26.97 -3.28 -11.17
C GLY A 77 27.83 -2.60 -10.10
N ASP A 78 27.40 -1.46 -9.54
CA ASP A 78 28.18 -0.68 -8.57
C ASP A 78 27.96 -1.12 -7.11
N GLY A 79 27.14 -2.15 -6.90
CA GLY A 79 26.83 -2.72 -5.60
C GLY A 79 25.87 -1.87 -4.75
N HIS A 80 25.32 -0.80 -5.32
CA HIS A 80 24.28 0.02 -4.74
C HIS A 80 23.04 -0.04 -5.62
N MET A 81 21.91 0.41 -5.06
CA MET A 81 20.68 0.58 -5.83
C MET A 81 20.26 2.03 -5.68
N ASP A 82 20.46 2.81 -6.73
CA ASP A 82 20.19 4.24 -6.72
C ASP A 82 18.70 4.55 -6.94
N VAL A 83 18.33 5.82 -6.80
CA VAL A 83 16.93 6.24 -6.95
C VAL A 83 16.37 5.92 -8.34
N ASN A 84 17.19 6.00 -9.39
CA ASN A 84 16.75 5.71 -10.75
C ASN A 84 16.49 4.21 -10.92
N GLU A 85 17.34 3.35 -10.34
CA GLU A 85 17.17 1.89 -10.35
C GLU A 85 15.94 1.46 -9.54
N ILE A 86 15.72 2.09 -8.39
CA ILE A 86 14.51 1.88 -7.58
C ILE A 86 13.25 2.34 -8.33
N GLU A 87 13.30 3.49 -8.99
CA GLU A 87 12.17 3.99 -9.78
C GLU A 87 11.85 3.05 -10.96
N ALA A 88 12.87 2.55 -11.67
CA ALA A 88 12.69 1.61 -12.76
C ALA A 88 12.00 0.31 -12.31
N LEU A 89 12.32 -0.18 -11.11
CA LEU A 89 11.65 -1.33 -10.49
C LEU A 89 10.14 -1.09 -10.35
N PHE A 90 9.76 0.06 -9.77
CA PHE A 90 8.37 0.37 -9.45
C PHE A 90 7.55 0.82 -10.67
N TRP A 91 8.14 1.47 -11.66
CA TRP A 91 7.41 1.90 -12.87
C TRP A 91 6.96 0.72 -13.72
N LYS A 92 7.74 -0.37 -13.72
CA LYS A 92 7.39 -1.63 -14.36
C LYS A 92 6.18 -2.30 -13.69
N GLU A 93 5.99 -2.11 -12.39
CA GLU A 93 4.81 -2.58 -11.64
C GLU A 93 3.52 -1.77 -11.92
N VAL A 94 3.64 -0.50 -12.32
CA VAL A 94 2.49 0.40 -12.58
C VAL A 94 1.92 0.23 -14.00
N GLY A 95 2.59 -0.53 -14.88
CA GLY A 95 2.11 -0.77 -16.26
C GLY A 95 2.25 0.45 -17.18
N LEU A 96 3.22 1.33 -16.92
CA LEU A 96 3.47 2.55 -17.72
C LEU A 96 4.46 2.37 -18.88
N VAL A 97 4.78 1.13 -19.24
CA VAL A 97 5.59 0.80 -20.41
C VAL A 97 4.89 -0.33 -21.16
N ASP A 98 4.25 -0.01 -22.27
CA ASP A 98 3.76 -0.97 -23.27
C ASP A 98 4.92 -1.68 -23.97
#